data_AF-A0A2R6NNZ2-F1
#
_entry.id   AF-A0A2R6NNZ2-F1
#
_cell.length_a   1.000
_cell.length_b   1.000
_cell.length_c   1.000
_cell.angle_alpha   90.00
_cell.angle_beta   90.00
_cell.angle_gamma   90.00
#
_symmetry.space_group_name_H-M   'P 1'
#
loop_
_entity.id
_entity.type
_entity.pdbx_description
1 polymer ?
#
loop_
_entity_poly.entity_id
_entity_poly.type
_entity_poly.pdbx_seq_one_letter_code
_entity_poly.pdbx_strand_id
1 'polypeptide(L)'
;MNGVCGSLSVFMSAKYLLTNDVDYLWSALILPVAGLMFDFMDGKIARWRGESSMLGQELDSLADLISFGVAPALLAFDVGLRTYLDTVVLTGFICCGLARLARFNATVALVPKDIKGKAQYFEGLPIPSSLGFVSVLMYWTKQDWIEGKAGIPGGTITLWGRQGGDGDLHLVSIVLAFWAAAMVSKTLRVPKI
;
A
#
# COMPACT_ATOMS: atom_id res chain seq x y z
N MET A 1 -4.35 7.54 -14.49
CA MET A 1 -4.44 8.72 -13.59
C MET A 1 -3.97 8.42 -12.16
N ASN A 2 -4.05 7.16 -11.71
CA ASN A 2 -3.62 6.70 -10.39
C ASN A 2 -2.20 7.15 -9.97
N GLY A 3 -1.20 6.98 -10.84
CA GLY A 3 0.20 7.29 -10.51
C GLY A 3 0.47 8.77 -10.15
N VAL A 4 -0.36 9.70 -10.64
CA VAL A 4 -0.27 11.12 -10.25
C VAL A 4 -0.72 11.29 -8.81
N CYS A 5 -1.84 10.66 -8.42
CA CYS A 5 -2.34 10.67 -7.05
C CYS A 5 -1.35 10.03 -6.08
N GLY A 6 -0.79 8.87 -6.43
CA GLY A 6 0.26 8.22 -5.64
C GLY A 6 1.51 9.09 -5.48
N SER A 7 2.00 9.68 -6.57
CA SER A 7 3.18 10.54 -6.53
C SER A 7 2.94 11.82 -5.71
N LEU A 8 1.77 12.45 -5.86
CA LEU A 8 1.40 13.60 -5.05
C LEU A 8 1.28 13.24 -3.56
N SER A 9 0.74 12.06 -3.23
CA SER A 9 0.68 11.56 -1.85
C SER A 9 2.07 11.47 -1.22
N VAL A 10 3.06 10.96 -1.98
CA VAL A 10 4.47 10.91 -1.54
C VAL A 10 5.03 12.31 -1.27
N PHE A 11 4.78 13.28 -2.16
CA PHE A 11 5.24 14.66 -1.93
C PHE A 11 4.55 15.33 -0.73
N MET A 12 3.27 15.08 -0.51
CA MET A 12 2.55 15.60 0.65
C MET A 12 3.04 14.96 1.95
N SER A 13 3.39 13.67 1.92
CA SER A 13 4.04 12.96 3.02
C SER A 13 5.37 13.62 3.39
N ALA A 14 6.22 13.85 2.39
CA ALA A 14 7.49 14.56 2.59
C ALA A 14 7.30 16.00 3.12
N LYS A 15 6.28 16.73 2.66
CA LYS A 15 5.95 18.06 3.19
C LYS A 15 5.54 18.00 4.65
N TYR A 16 4.70 17.03 5.03
CA TYR A 16 4.32 16.83 6.43
C TYR A 16 5.55 16.58 7.31
N LEU A 17 6.50 15.75 6.89
CA LEU A 17 7.74 15.53 7.66
C LEU A 17 8.58 16.80 7.84
N LEU A 18 8.54 17.73 6.88
CA LEU A 18 9.28 19.00 6.94
C LEU A 18 8.57 20.07 7.78
N THR A 19 7.24 20.16 7.68
CA THR A 19 6.47 21.25 8.29
C THR A 19 5.74 20.85 9.57
N ASN A 20 5.58 19.54 9.82
CA ASN A 20 4.68 18.97 10.82
C ASN A 20 3.22 19.46 10.71
N ASP A 21 2.81 19.93 9.53
CA ASP A 21 1.48 20.44 9.28
C ASP A 21 0.52 19.32 8.88
N VAL A 22 -0.48 19.10 9.74
CA VAL A 22 -1.45 18.00 9.61
C VAL A 22 -2.29 18.12 8.34
N ASP A 23 -2.42 19.31 7.74
CA ASP A 23 -3.14 19.48 6.48
C ASP A 23 -2.45 18.74 5.33
N TYR A 24 -1.11 18.67 5.33
CA TYR A 24 -0.36 17.87 4.36
C TYR A 24 -0.53 16.37 4.62
N LEU A 25 -0.61 15.94 5.88
CA LEU A 25 -0.87 14.54 6.23
C LEU A 25 -2.26 14.11 5.74
N TRP A 26 -3.29 14.93 5.95
CA TRP A 26 -4.63 14.66 5.42
C TRP A 26 -4.66 14.59 3.89
N SER A 27 -3.96 15.51 3.23
CA SER A 27 -3.81 15.50 1.78
C SER A 27 -3.13 14.22 1.30
N ALA A 28 -2.06 13.80 1.97
CA ALA A 28 -1.33 12.57 1.68
C ALA A 28 -2.22 11.32 1.85
N LEU A 29 -3.10 11.28 2.85
CA LEU A 29 -4.02 10.17 3.12
C LEU A 29 -5.18 10.07 2.11
N ILE A 30 -5.72 11.20 1.67
CA ILE A 30 -6.88 11.24 0.75
C ILE A 30 -6.47 10.88 -0.69
N LEU A 31 -5.27 11.28 -1.12
CA LEU A 31 -4.82 11.13 -2.50
C LEU A 31 -4.78 9.66 -3.00
N PRO A 32 -4.26 8.67 -2.26
CA PRO A 32 -4.31 7.26 -2.67
C PRO A 32 -5.74 6.72 -2.81
N VAL A 33 -6.67 7.18 -1.95
CA VAL A 33 -8.09 6.81 -2.03
C VAL A 33 -8.73 7.38 -3.30
N ALA A 34 -8.42 8.64 -3.62
CA ALA A 34 -8.84 9.25 -4.89
C ALA A 34 -8.22 8.53 -6.10
N GLY A 35 -6.94 8.15 -6.01
CA GLY A 35 -6.22 7.38 -7.02
C GLY A 35 -6.91 6.07 -7.38
N LEU A 36 -7.43 5.33 -6.39
CA LEU A 36 -8.24 4.14 -6.61
C LEU A 36 -9.54 4.43 -7.37
N MET A 37 -10.26 5.48 -6.98
CA MET A 37 -11.50 5.85 -7.69
C MET A 37 -11.22 6.14 -9.16
N PHE A 38 -10.11 6.85 -9.43
CA PHE A 38 -9.66 7.13 -10.78
C PHE A 38 -9.22 5.88 -11.54
N ASP A 39 -8.56 4.94 -10.87
CA ASP A 39 -8.17 3.66 -11.46
C ASP A 39 -9.38 2.81 -11.88
N PHE A 40 -10.39 2.70 -11.02
CA PHE A 40 -11.66 2.05 -11.36
C PHE A 40 -12.37 2.68 -12.56
N MET A 41 -12.27 4.01 -12.70
CA MET A 41 -12.84 4.74 -13.83
C MET A 41 -12.04 4.52 -15.11
N ASP A 42 -10.71 4.65 -15.05
CA ASP A 42 -9.79 4.44 -16.18
C ASP A 42 -9.91 3.01 -16.72
N GLY A 43 -10.00 1.99 -15.84
CA GLY A 43 -10.19 0.60 -16.23
C GLY A 43 -11.54 0.33 -16.93
N LYS A 44 -12.61 1.03 -16.53
CA LYS A 44 -13.92 0.93 -17.18
C LYS A 44 -13.91 1.57 -18.57
N ILE A 45 -13.24 2.72 -18.71
CA ILE A 45 -13.10 3.44 -19.98
C ILE A 45 -12.18 2.68 -20.94
N ALA A 46 -11.10 2.08 -20.45
CA ALA A 46 -10.18 1.26 -21.25
C ALA A 46 -10.88 0.01 -21.82
N ARG A 47 -11.71 -0.68 -21.02
CA ARG A 47 -12.53 -1.80 -21.51
C ARG A 47 -13.53 -1.39 -22.58
N TRP A 48 -14.02 -0.14 -22.55
CA TRP A 48 -14.90 0.40 -23.59
C TRP A 48 -14.16 0.75 -24.88
N ARG A 49 -12.88 1.17 -24.81
CA ARG A 49 -12.08 1.51 -26.01
C ARG A 49 -11.46 0.31 -26.71
N GLY A 50 -11.39 -0.86 -26.07
CA GLY A 50 -10.92 -2.10 -26.70
C GLY A 50 -9.44 -2.13 -27.10
N GLU A 51 -8.71 -1.02 -26.97
CA GLU A 51 -7.29 -0.91 -27.23
C GLU A 51 -6.52 -0.90 -25.90
N SER A 52 -5.99 -2.06 -25.52
CA SER A 52 -5.02 -2.16 -24.42
C SER A 52 -3.63 -2.45 -25.00
N SER A 53 -2.74 -1.47 -24.99
CA SER A 53 -1.33 -1.65 -25.36
C SER A 53 -0.57 -2.34 -24.22
N MET A 54 0.38 -3.25 -24.55
CA MET A 54 1.25 -3.89 -23.55
C MET A 54 2.03 -2.85 -22.73
N LEU A 55 2.51 -1.79 -23.37
CA LEU A 55 3.22 -0.71 -22.68
C LEU A 55 2.31 0.03 -21.68
N GLY A 56 1.03 0.17 -22.00
CA GLY A 56 0.04 0.77 -21.09
C GLY A 56 -0.20 -0.09 -19.84
N GLN A 57 -0.23 -1.43 -19.99
CA GLN A 57 -0.42 -2.35 -18.87
C GLN A 57 0.76 -2.32 -17.88
N GLU A 58 1.99 -2.25 -18.39
CA GLU A 58 3.18 -2.13 -17.53
C GLU A 58 3.21 -0.78 -16.81
N LEU A 59 2.87 0.32 -17.49
CA LEU A 59 2.78 1.65 -16.87
C LEU A 59 1.70 1.72 -15.77
N ASP A 60 0.57 1.06 -15.98
CA ASP A 60 -0.52 0.96 -15.01
C ASP A 60 -0.06 0.23 -13.73
N SER A 61 0.66 -0.88 -13.91
CA SER A 61 1.21 -1.66 -12.81
C SER A 61 2.27 -0.90 -11.99
N LEU A 62 3.11 -0.11 -12.67
CA LEU A 62 4.07 0.78 -12.00
C LEU A 62 3.36 1.89 -11.23
N ALA A 63 2.28 2.46 -11.79
CA ALA A 63 1.45 3.45 -11.13
C ALA A 63 0.74 2.88 -9.89
N ASP A 64 0.26 1.64 -9.97
CA ASP A 64 -0.34 0.91 -8.86
C ASP A 64 0.66 0.66 -7.73
N LEU A 65 1.90 0.29 -8.06
CA LEU A 65 2.95 0.11 -7.07
C LEU A 65 3.19 1.40 -6.27
N ILE A 66 3.25 2.54 -6.95
CA ILE A 66 3.49 3.83 -6.30
C ILE A 66 2.29 4.18 -5.39
N SER A 67 1.07 4.02 -5.91
CA SER A 67 -0.14 4.50 -5.24
C SER A 67 -0.60 3.59 -4.11
N PHE A 68 -0.35 2.28 -4.21
CA PHE A 68 -0.85 1.28 -3.27
C PHE A 68 0.24 0.51 -2.51
N GLY A 69 1.50 0.63 -2.92
CA GLY A 69 2.65 0.08 -2.21
C GLY A 69 3.46 1.16 -1.50
N VAL A 70 3.98 2.11 -2.27
CA VAL A 70 4.90 3.15 -1.77
C VAL A 70 4.18 4.19 -0.91
N ALA A 71 3.06 4.74 -1.39
CA ALA A 71 2.34 5.77 -0.64
C ALA A 71 1.85 5.29 0.74
N PRO A 72 1.20 4.10 0.89
CA PRO A 72 0.80 3.61 2.22
C PRO A 72 1.98 3.32 3.16
N ALA A 73 3.12 2.86 2.63
CA ALA A 73 4.32 2.62 3.43
C ALA A 73 4.90 3.94 3.98
N LEU A 74 4.94 4.99 3.16
CA LEU A 74 5.35 6.33 3.60
C LEU A 74 4.37 6.93 4.61
N LEU A 75 3.06 6.79 4.38
CA LEU A 75 2.04 7.26 5.32
C LEU A 75 2.19 6.61 6.70
N ALA A 76 2.54 5.33 6.77
CA ALA A 76 2.84 4.67 8.04
C ALA A 76 4.06 5.27 8.74
N PHE A 77 5.12 5.54 7.97
CA PHE A 77 6.33 6.18 8.48
C PHE A 77 6.04 7.59 9.02
N ASP A 78 5.22 8.36 8.30
CA ASP A 78 4.80 9.71 8.68
C ASP A 78 4.03 9.72 9.99
N VAL A 79 3.04 8.83 10.12
CA VAL A 79 2.21 8.66 11.33
C VAL A 79 3.04 8.31 12.55
N GLY A 80 4.20 7.65 12.35
CA GLY A 80 5.17 7.47 13.43
C GLY A 80 6.00 6.19 13.41
N LEU A 81 5.80 5.29 12.44
CA LEU A 81 6.57 4.04 12.33
C LEU A 81 8.01 4.34 11.85
N ARG A 82 8.81 4.99 12.70
CA ARG A 82 10.12 5.57 12.37
C ARG A 82 11.30 4.79 12.97
N THR A 83 11.07 3.68 13.66
CA THR A 83 12.18 2.87 14.17
C THR A 83 12.94 2.20 13.01
N TYR A 84 14.17 1.77 13.29
CA TYR A 84 14.99 1.07 12.29
C TYR A 84 14.27 -0.19 11.76
N LEU A 85 13.70 -0.99 12.67
CA LEU A 85 13.00 -2.21 12.28
C LEU A 85 11.67 -1.93 11.56
N ASP A 86 10.95 -0.86 11.93
CA ASP A 86 9.76 -0.45 11.17
C ASP A 86 10.12 -0.14 9.71
N THR A 87 11.24 0.57 9.50
CA THR A 87 11.70 0.93 8.15
C THR A 87 12.01 -0.31 7.32
N VAL A 88 12.63 -1.33 7.92
CA VAL A 88 12.87 -2.63 7.27
C VAL A 88 11.54 -3.31 6.92
N VAL A 89 10.56 -3.30 7.83
CA VAL A 89 9.23 -3.88 7.58
C VAL A 89 8.49 -3.16 6.46
N LEU A 90 8.49 -1.82 6.46
CA LEU A 90 7.84 -1.00 5.44
C LEU A 90 8.49 -1.21 4.06
N THR A 91 9.82 -1.37 4.02
CA THR A 91 10.55 -1.74 2.80
C THR A 91 10.11 -3.13 2.32
N GLY A 92 10.01 -4.09 3.24
CA GLY A 92 9.48 -5.43 2.96
C GLY A 92 8.06 -5.38 2.38
N PHE A 93 7.19 -4.53 2.91
CA PHE A 93 5.84 -4.31 2.39
C PHE A 93 5.85 -3.82 0.93
N ILE A 94 6.69 -2.84 0.60
CA ILE A 94 6.85 -2.35 -0.78
C ILE A 94 7.35 -3.47 -1.71
N CYS A 95 8.40 -4.21 -1.29
CA CYS A 95 8.94 -5.33 -2.08
C CYS A 95 7.91 -6.44 -2.28
N CYS A 96 7.09 -6.72 -1.28
CA CYS A 96 5.98 -7.69 -1.36
C CYS A 96 4.93 -7.26 -2.40
N GLY A 97 4.54 -5.98 -2.39
CA GLY A 97 3.64 -5.39 -3.39
C GLY A 97 4.22 -5.48 -4.80
N LEU A 98 5.50 -5.13 -4.97
CA LEU A 98 6.22 -5.23 -6.24
C LEU A 98 6.25 -6.67 -6.77
N ALA A 99 6.62 -7.64 -5.93
CA ALA A 99 6.69 -9.05 -6.33
C ALA A 99 5.33 -9.59 -6.79
N ARG A 100 4.25 -9.13 -6.15
CA ARG A 100 2.88 -9.50 -6.51
C ARG A 100 2.46 -8.90 -7.86
N LEU A 101 2.72 -7.61 -8.09
CA LEU A 101 2.40 -6.94 -9.36
C LEU A 101 3.20 -7.54 -10.51
N ALA A 102 4.51 -7.78 -10.31
CA ALA A 102 5.35 -8.46 -11.29
C ALA A 102 4.83 -9.86 -11.65
N ARG A 103 4.33 -10.62 -10.65
CA ARG A 103 3.69 -11.92 -10.89
C ARG A 103 2.40 -11.80 -11.68
N PHE A 104 1.57 -10.80 -11.36
CA PHE A 104 0.32 -10.55 -12.08
C PHE A 104 0.60 -10.25 -13.55
N ASN A 105 1.54 -9.35 -13.86
CA ASN A 105 1.92 -9.01 -15.24
C ASN A 105 2.47 -10.24 -15.99
N ALA A 106 3.34 -11.03 -15.35
CA ALA A 106 3.86 -12.26 -15.94
C ALA A 106 2.77 -13.32 -16.20
N THR A 107 1.78 -13.44 -15.29
CA THR A 107 0.68 -14.41 -15.44
C THR A 107 -0.30 -13.98 -16.53
N VAL A 108 -0.61 -12.69 -16.62
CA VAL A 108 -1.46 -12.14 -17.70
C VAL A 108 -0.81 -12.35 -19.07
N ALA A 109 0.52 -12.30 -19.16
CA ALA A 109 1.26 -12.58 -20.40
C ALA A 109 1.30 -14.07 -20.78
N LEU A 110 1.12 -14.99 -19.81
CA LEU A 110 1.30 -16.44 -19.99
C LEU A 110 -0.02 -17.24 -20.02
N VAL A 111 -1.16 -16.66 -19.68
CA VAL A 111 -2.47 -17.36 -19.73
C VAL A 111 -2.99 -17.39 -21.16
N PRO A 112 -3.12 -18.58 -21.81
CA PRO A 112 -3.85 -18.70 -23.06
C PRO A 112 -5.30 -18.28 -22.81
N LYS A 113 -5.82 -17.33 -23.60
CA LYS A 113 -7.23 -16.94 -23.59
C LYS A 113 -8.07 -18.12 -24.08
N ASP A 114 -8.49 -18.98 -23.17
CA ASP A 114 -9.36 -20.11 -23.49
C ASP A 114 -10.85 -19.72 -23.39
N ILE A 115 -11.67 -20.33 -24.26
CA ILE A 115 -12.99 -19.90 -24.75
C ILE A 115 -14.12 -19.93 -23.68
N LYS A 116 -13.81 -20.05 -22.38
CA LYS A 116 -14.81 -20.20 -21.29
C LYS A 116 -14.71 -19.21 -20.12
N GLY A 117 -14.09 -18.03 -20.32
CA GLY A 117 -14.53 -16.77 -19.70
C GLY A 117 -14.82 -16.69 -18.19
N LYS A 118 -14.20 -17.49 -17.31
CA LYS A 118 -14.30 -17.31 -15.84
C LYS A 118 -12.98 -17.67 -15.15
N ALA A 119 -12.20 -16.66 -14.78
CA ALA A 119 -11.12 -16.80 -13.80
C ALA A 119 -11.75 -17.10 -12.43
N GLN A 120 -11.59 -18.33 -11.93
CA GLN A 120 -12.30 -18.85 -10.74
C GLN A 120 -11.55 -18.61 -9.41
N TYR A 121 -10.38 -17.98 -9.41
CA TYR A 121 -9.62 -17.72 -8.19
C TYR A 121 -8.91 -16.37 -8.27
N PHE A 122 -9.13 -15.50 -7.28
CA PHE A 122 -8.24 -14.37 -7.02
C PHE A 122 -7.03 -14.92 -6.25
N GLU A 123 -5.84 -14.92 -6.85
CA GLU A 123 -4.60 -15.13 -6.11
C GLU A 123 -4.24 -13.83 -5.37
N GLY A 124 -4.32 -13.86 -4.04
CA GLY A 124 -3.94 -12.77 -3.14
C GLY A 124 -5.05 -11.78 -2.80
N LEU A 125 -4.93 -11.13 -1.63
CA LEU A 125 -5.85 -10.10 -1.10
C LEU A 125 -5.97 -8.92 -2.06
N PRO A 126 -7.13 -8.52 -2.60
CA PRO A 126 -7.23 -7.43 -3.59
C PRO A 126 -6.40 -6.18 -3.24
N ILE A 127 -5.83 -5.49 -4.24
CA ILE A 127 -5.14 -4.18 -4.08
C ILE A 127 -5.88 -3.22 -3.12
N PRO A 128 -7.23 -3.16 -3.06
CA PRO A 128 -7.93 -2.35 -2.04
C PRO A 128 -7.64 -2.69 -0.57
N SER A 129 -6.95 -3.79 -0.28
CA SER A 129 -6.50 -4.11 1.08
C SER A 129 -5.53 -3.06 1.62
N SER A 130 -4.58 -2.55 0.83
CA SER A 130 -3.69 -1.46 1.28
C SER A 130 -4.43 -0.14 1.52
N LEU A 131 -5.61 0.06 0.92
CA LEU A 131 -6.48 1.20 1.26
C LEU A 131 -7.25 0.97 2.56
N GLY A 132 -7.54 -0.27 2.93
CA GLY A 132 -7.98 -0.62 4.28
C GLY A 132 -6.94 -0.16 5.31
N PHE A 133 -5.65 -0.32 5.01
CA PHE A 133 -4.57 0.17 5.86
C PHE A 133 -4.57 1.70 5.94
N VAL A 134 -4.63 2.39 4.80
CA VAL A 134 -4.72 3.86 4.74
C VAL A 134 -5.94 4.37 5.52
N SER A 135 -7.07 3.66 5.46
CA SER A 135 -8.29 4.00 6.22
C SER A 135 -8.08 3.87 7.74
N VAL A 136 -7.32 2.88 8.19
CA VAL A 136 -6.91 2.75 9.60
C VAL A 136 -5.98 3.90 10.00
N LEU A 137 -5.01 4.25 9.15
CA LEU A 137 -4.14 5.40 9.39
C LEU A 137 -4.92 6.72 9.45
N MET A 138 -5.90 6.93 8.57
CA MET A 138 -6.81 8.09 8.64
C MET A 138 -7.58 8.14 9.96
N TYR A 139 -8.06 6.99 10.45
CA TYR A 139 -8.72 6.93 11.74
C TYR A 139 -7.77 7.29 12.88
N TRP A 140 -6.50 6.85 12.83
CA TRP A 140 -5.48 7.22 13.82
C TRP A 140 -5.14 8.70 13.78
N THR A 141 -4.97 9.28 12.59
CA THR A 141 -4.76 10.72 12.43
C THR A 141 -5.95 11.52 12.99
N LYS A 142 -7.18 11.03 12.81
CA LYS A 142 -8.38 11.66 13.41
C LYS A 142 -8.39 11.60 14.94
N GLN A 143 -7.85 10.53 15.53
CA GLN A 143 -7.78 10.34 16.99
C GLN A 143 -6.52 10.95 17.62
N ASP A 144 -5.72 11.70 16.85
CA ASP A 144 -4.42 12.25 17.26
C ASP A 144 -3.41 11.18 17.74
N TRP A 145 -3.60 9.93 17.30
CA TRP A 145 -2.73 8.78 17.54
C TRP A 145 -1.54 8.78 16.59
N ILE A 146 -0.82 9.90 16.58
CA ILE A 146 0.37 10.16 15.78
C ILE A 146 1.55 10.43 16.72
N GLU A 147 2.75 10.10 16.24
CA GLU A 147 3.99 10.40 16.94
C GLU A 147 4.09 11.92 17.18
N GLY A 148 4.31 12.32 18.43
CA GLY A 148 4.33 13.73 18.86
C GLY A 148 3.04 14.27 19.49
N LYS A 149 1.92 13.52 19.47
CA LYS A 149 0.70 13.83 20.22
C LYS A 149 0.38 12.75 21.26
N ALA A 150 -0.55 11.83 20.96
CA ALA A 150 -0.96 10.76 21.87
C ALA A 150 -0.06 9.51 21.79
N GLY A 151 0.83 9.45 20.79
CA GLY A 151 1.65 8.27 20.51
C GLY A 151 0.90 7.19 19.72
N ILE A 152 1.65 6.24 19.16
CA ILE A 152 1.08 5.19 18.31
C ILE A 152 0.43 4.10 19.20
N PRO A 153 -0.82 3.68 18.89
CA PRO A 153 -1.49 2.62 19.63
C PRO A 153 -0.72 1.31 19.53
N GLY A 154 -0.45 0.71 20.68
CA GLY A 154 0.31 -0.55 20.80
C GLY A 154 1.79 -0.37 21.17
N GLY A 155 2.30 0.86 21.18
CA GLY A 155 3.66 1.18 21.63
C GLY A 155 4.77 0.45 20.87
N THR A 156 5.99 0.50 21.42
CA THR A 156 7.16 -0.20 20.91
C THR A 156 7.44 -1.47 21.72
N ILE A 157 7.81 -2.54 21.02
CA ILE A 157 8.38 -3.75 21.60
C ILE A 157 9.87 -3.74 21.28
N THR A 158 10.71 -3.74 22.30
CA THR A 158 12.16 -3.91 22.13
C THR A 158 12.46 -5.40 21.93
N LEU A 159 12.80 -5.79 20.70
CA LEU A 159 13.17 -7.16 20.34
C LEU A 159 14.59 -7.50 20.80
N TRP A 160 15.50 -6.54 20.74
CA TRP A 160 16.88 -6.68 21.19
C TRP A 160 17.50 -5.32 21.53
N GLY A 161 18.47 -5.29 22.46
CA GLY A 161 19.13 -4.05 22.86
C GLY A 161 18.42 -3.30 24.00
N ARG A 162 18.69 -1.99 24.14
CA ARG A 162 18.08 -1.10 25.13
C ARG A 162 16.78 -0.50 24.57
N GLN A 163 15.80 -0.24 25.44
CA GLN A 163 14.62 0.56 25.09
C GLN A 163 15.07 1.91 24.51
N GLY A 164 14.56 2.27 23.33
CA GLY A 164 14.96 3.43 22.54
C GLY A 164 16.13 3.20 21.57
N GLY A 165 16.55 1.94 21.36
CA GLY A 165 17.65 1.56 20.47
C GLY A 165 17.20 0.92 19.15
N ASP A 166 18.17 0.40 18.39
CA ASP A 166 17.96 -0.14 17.04
C ASP A 166 17.03 -1.37 16.97
N GLY A 167 16.71 -1.98 18.11
CA GLY A 167 15.83 -3.15 18.18
C GLY A 167 14.40 -2.86 18.61
N ASP A 168 14.00 -1.59 18.70
CA ASP A 168 12.59 -1.23 18.90
C ASP A 168 11.80 -1.45 17.62
N LEU A 169 10.62 -2.06 17.75
CA LEU A 169 9.68 -2.31 16.67
C LEU A 169 8.27 -1.98 17.16
N HIS A 170 7.50 -1.24 16.38
CA HIS A 170 6.09 -1.02 16.72
C HIS A 170 5.29 -2.31 16.53
N LEU A 171 4.36 -2.59 17.45
CA LEU A 171 3.46 -3.76 17.33
C LEU A 171 2.68 -3.73 16.01
N VAL A 172 2.32 -2.53 15.56
CA VAL A 172 1.67 -2.25 14.27
C VAL A 172 2.52 -2.76 13.10
N SER A 173 3.84 -2.60 13.15
CA SER A 173 4.76 -3.08 12.13
C SER A 173 4.76 -4.59 12.04
N ILE A 174 4.58 -5.32 13.14
CA ILE A 174 4.42 -6.77 13.11
C ILE A 174 3.16 -7.14 12.32
N VAL A 175 2.04 -6.44 12.57
CA VAL A 175 0.79 -6.65 11.83
C VAL A 175 0.98 -6.35 10.33
N LEU A 176 1.68 -5.26 10.00
CA LEU A 176 2.06 -4.93 8.63
C LEU A 176 2.95 -5.99 7.98
N ALA A 177 3.91 -6.54 8.70
CA ALA A 177 4.79 -7.59 8.21
C ALA A 177 4.00 -8.88 7.92
N PHE A 178 3.10 -9.28 8.82
CA PHE A 178 2.19 -10.40 8.57
C PHE A 178 1.27 -10.15 7.38
N TRP A 179 0.76 -8.93 7.24
CA TRP A 179 -0.08 -8.56 6.11
C TRP A 179 0.70 -8.54 4.78
N ALA A 180 1.91 -8.00 4.77
CA ALA A 180 2.82 -8.03 3.63
C ALA A 180 3.12 -9.48 3.21
N ALA A 181 3.45 -10.34 4.19
CA ALA A 181 3.66 -11.76 3.96
C ALA A 181 2.39 -12.44 3.41
N ALA A 182 1.21 -12.09 3.93
CA ALA A 182 -0.07 -12.59 3.43
C ALA A 182 -0.38 -12.13 1.98
N MET A 183 0.07 -10.94 1.56
CA MET A 183 -0.07 -10.48 0.17
C MET A 183 0.77 -11.30 -0.83
N VAL A 184 1.92 -11.82 -0.40
CA VAL A 184 2.82 -12.63 -1.25
C VAL A 184 2.56 -14.14 -1.10
N SER A 185 1.98 -14.56 0.02
CA SER A 185 1.77 -15.98 0.34
C SER A 185 0.79 -16.65 -0.64
N LYS A 186 1.28 -17.71 -1.29
CA LYS A 186 0.51 -18.59 -2.19
C LYS A 186 -0.61 -19.40 -1.50
N THR A 187 -0.76 -19.26 -0.19
CA THR A 187 -1.55 -20.17 0.64
C THR A 187 -2.97 -19.67 0.91
N LEU A 188 -3.23 -18.36 0.72
CA LEU A 188 -4.56 -17.77 0.94
C LEU A 188 -5.38 -17.79 -0.35
N ARG A 189 -6.10 -18.89 -0.56
CA ARG A 189 -7.20 -19.00 -1.52
C ARG A 189 -8.46 -18.44 -0.87
N VAL A 190 -8.87 -17.21 -1.21
CA VAL A 190 -10.14 -16.64 -0.73
C VAL A 190 -11.26 -17.10 -1.67
N PRO A 191 -12.21 -17.94 -1.21
CA PRO A 191 -13.36 -18.33 -2.01
C PRO A 191 -14.37 -17.18 -2.12
N LYS A 192 -14.91 -16.98 -3.31
CA LYS A 192 -15.92 -15.96 -3.60
C LYS A 192 -17.27 -16.43 -3.07
N ILE A 193 -17.92 -15.64 -2.22
CA ILE A 193 -19.35 -15.80 -1.90
C ILE A 193 -20.15 -15.03 -2.96
#